data_AF-D4L3P2-F1
#
_entry.id   AF-D4L3P2-F1
#
_cell.length_a   1.000
_cell.length_b   1.000
_cell.length_c   1.000
_cell.angle_alpha   90.00
_cell.angle_beta   90.00
_cell.angle_gamma   90.00
#
_symmetry.space_group_name_H-M   'P 1'
#
loop_
_entity.id
_entity.type
_entity.pdbx_description
1 polymer ?
#
loop_
_entity_poly.entity_id
_entity_poly.type
_entity_poly.pdbx_seq_one_letter_code
_entity_poly.pdbx_strand_id
1 'polypeptide(L)' 'MVYPKQVMRATELEKMGFPREYLLYAYRRKGQNYAWKATPARNSPILFDTEVFEKWRLRTTGAGR' A
#
# COMPACT_ATOMS: atom_id res chain seq x y z
N MET A 1 9.57 -4.60 7.98
CA MET A 1 10.24 -4.41 6.68
C MET A 1 10.93 -3.06 6.68
N VAL A 2 12.12 -2.91 6.10
CA VAL A 2 12.76 -1.59 5.97
C VAL A 2 12.36 -1.00 4.62
N TYR A 3 11.53 0.04 4.64
CA TYR A 3 11.16 0.77 3.44
C TYR A 3 12.11 1.96 3.26
N PRO A 4 12.65 2.19 2.05
CA PRO A 4 13.64 3.25 1.81
C PRO A 4 13.01 4.65 1.77
N LYS A 5 11.68 4.76 1.68
CA LYS A 5 10.94 6.03 1.63
C LYS A 5 9.65 5.89 2.44
N GLN A 6 9.24 6.96 3.10
CA GLN A 6 7.94 7.03 3.80
C GLN A 6 6.74 6.85 2.86
N VAL A 7 6.84 7.37 1.64
CA VAL A 7 5.81 7.23 0.62
C VAL A 7 6.41 6.58 -0.61
N MET A 8 5.81 5.45 -1.04
CA MET A 8 6.24 4.69 -2.21
C MET A 8 5.08 4.50 -3.18
N ARG A 9 5.40 4.36 -4.47
CA ARG A 9 4.40 3.99 -5.47
C ARG A 9 4.05 2.51 -5.37
N ALA A 10 2.82 2.16 -5.76
CA ALA A 10 2.40 0.77 -5.89
C ALA A 10 3.38 -0.06 -6.75
N THR A 11 3.90 0.54 -7.83
CA THR A 11 4.88 -0.10 -8.71
C THR A 11 6.25 -0.30 -8.06
N GLU A 12 6.66 0.57 -7.12
CA GLU A 12 7.90 0.37 -6.36
C GLU A 12 7.72 -0.77 -5.35
N LEU A 13 6.57 -0.82 -4.65
CA LEU A 13 6.23 -1.92 -3.75
C LEU A 13 6.10 -3.26 -4.52
N GLU A 14 5.56 -3.22 -5.73
CA GLU A 14 5.50 -4.40 -6.60
C GLU A 14 6.88 -4.95 -6.92
N LYS A 15 7.84 -4.07 -7.25
CA LYS A 15 9.25 -4.45 -7.47
C LYS A 15 9.94 -4.98 -6.21
N MET A 16 9.47 -4.60 -5.02
CA MET A 16 9.96 -5.14 -3.75
C MET A 16 9.42 -6.54 -3.43
N GLY A 17 8.52 -7.07 -4.26
CA GLY A 17 7.94 -8.41 -4.08
C GLY A 17 6.54 -8.41 -3.49
N PHE A 18 5.88 -7.24 -3.35
CA PHE A 18 4.47 -7.22 -2.99
C PHE A 18 3.60 -7.53 -4.22
N PRO A 19 2.71 -8.52 -4.17
CA PRO A 19 1.84 -8.79 -5.31
C PRO A 19 0.90 -7.62 -5.58
N ARG A 20 0.75 -7.25 -6.86
CA ARG A 20 -0.09 -6.13 -7.29
C ARG A 20 -1.52 -6.24 -6.78
N GLU A 21 -2.07 -7.46 -6.80
CA GLU A 21 -3.42 -7.74 -6.31
C GLU A 21 -3.58 -7.42 -4.83
N TYR A 22 -2.54 -7.68 -4.02
CA TYR A 22 -2.54 -7.35 -2.60
C TYR A 22 -2.52 -5.84 -2.36
N LEU A 23 -1.72 -5.11 -3.14
CA LEU A 23 -1.70 -3.64 -3.09
C LEU A 23 -3.05 -3.04 -3.51
N LEU A 24 -3.66 -3.57 -4.57
CA LEU A 24 -4.98 -3.15 -5.02
C LEU A 24 -6.08 -3.50 -4.00
N TYR A 25 -5.99 -4.66 -3.35
CA TYR A 25 -6.89 -5.06 -2.27
C TYR A 25 -6.81 -4.07 -1.10
N ALA A 26 -5.60 -3.73 -0.65
CA ALA A 26 -5.36 -2.76 0.40
C ALA A 26 -5.90 -1.37 0.01
N TYR A 27 -5.64 -0.91 -1.22
CA TYR A 27 -6.16 0.36 -1.72
C TYR A 27 -7.70 0.42 -1.80
N ARG A 28 -8.35 -0.68 -2.20
CA ARG A 28 -9.81 -0.76 -2.35
C ARG A 28 -10.56 -0.88 -1.01
N ARG A 29 -9.86 -1.11 0.10
CA ARG A 29 -10.50 -1.16 1.44
C ARG A 29 -11.14 0.18 1.74
N LYS A 30 -12.41 0.17 2.14
CA LYS A 30 -13.08 1.37 2.64
C LYS A 30 -12.49 1.80 3.98
N GLY A 31 -12.28 3.10 4.18
CA GLY A 31 -11.75 3.68 5.42
C GLY A 31 -10.25 3.47 5.63
N GLN A 32 -9.50 3.12 4.59
CA GLN A 32 -8.05 3.11 4.63
C GLN A 32 -7.48 4.54 4.50
N ASN A 33 -6.39 4.81 5.22
CA ASN A 33 -5.72 6.12 5.24
C ASN A 33 -4.25 6.05 4.75
N TYR A 34 -3.82 4.90 4.24
CA TYR A 34 -2.43 4.64 3.88
C TYR A 34 -2.17 4.67 2.38
N ALA A 35 -3.20 4.71 1.53
CA ALA A 35 -3.05 4.69 0.09
C ALA A 35 -3.92 5.76 -0.58
N TRP A 36 -3.37 6.49 -1.54
CA TRP A 36 -4.11 7.50 -2.30
C TRP A 36 -3.57 7.63 -3.71
N LYS A 37 -4.34 8.26 -4.59
CA LYS A 37 -3.83 8.60 -5.93
C LYS A 37 -2.98 9.86 -5.83
N ALA A 38 -1.84 9.88 -6.50
CA ALA A 38 -0.99 11.06 -6.57
C ALA A 38 -1.69 12.26 -7.23
N THR A 39 -2.53 11.99 -8.22
CA THR A 39 -3.33 13.01 -8.92
C THR A 39 -4.74 12.46 -9.18
N PRO A 40 -5.75 13.33 -9.40
CA PRO A 40 -7.11 12.89 -9.68
C PRO A 40 -7.31 12.25 -11.07
N ALA A 41 -6.26 12.14 -11.88
CA ALA A 41 -6.35 11.54 -13.20
C ALA A 41 -6.60 10.02 -13.16
N ARG A 42 -7.13 9.49 -14.27
CA ARG A 42 -7.57 8.10 -14.36
C ARG A 42 -6.40 7.10 -14.25
N ASN A 43 -5.24 7.46 -14.81
CA ASN A 43 -4.03 6.63 -14.88
C ASN A 43 -2.95 7.02 -13.85
N SER A 44 -3.34 7.72 -12.79
CA SER A 44 -2.39 8.22 -11.80
C SER A 44 -1.80 7.08 -10.97
N PRO A 45 -0.50 7.19 -10.62
CA PRO A 45 0.12 6.23 -9.73
C PRO A 45 -0.54 6.29 -8.35
N ILE A 46 -0.73 5.10 -7.76
CA ILE A 46 -1.17 4.97 -6.37
C ILE A 46 0.06 5.08 -5.48
N LEU A 47 0.00 6.00 -4.54
CA LEU A 47 0.99 6.19 -3.49
C LEU A 47 0.53 5.45 -2.24
N PHE A 48 1.49 4.88 -1.54
CA PHE A 48 1.32 4.17 -0.28
C PHE A 48 2.27 4.77 0.76
N ASP A 49 1.72 5.16 1.90
CA ASP A 49 2.47 5.43 3.12
C ASP A 49 2.93 4.11 3.71
N THR A 50 4.23 3.85 3.67
CA THR A 50 4.81 2.57 4.07
C THR A 50 4.71 2.32 5.56
N GLU A 51 4.72 3.37 6.40
CA GLU A 51 4.62 3.22 7.85
C GLU A 51 3.21 2.79 8.25
N VAL A 52 2.19 3.47 7.72
CA VAL A 52 0.79 3.15 8.00
C VAL A 52 0.38 1.85 7.31
N PHE A 53 0.87 1.60 6.09
CA PHE A 53 0.64 0.36 5.36
C PHE A 53 1.22 -0.85 6.11
N GLU A 54 2.44 -0.77 6.65
CA GLU A 54 3.04 -1.87 7.42
C GLU A 54 2.26 -2.12 8.72
N LYS A 55 1.85 -1.07 9.44
CA LYS A 55 0.98 -1.21 10.63
C LYS A 55 -0.33 -1.92 10.28
N TRP A 56 -0.95 -1.54 9.17
CA TRP A 56 -2.16 -2.19 8.68
C TRP A 56 -1.89 -3.66 8.31
N ARG A 57 -0.81 -3.93 7.57
CA ARG A 57 -0.41 -5.27 7.16
C ARG A 57 -0.15 -6.18 8.35
N LEU A 58 0.57 -5.71 9.37
CA LEU A 58 0.78 -6.45 10.61
C LEU A 58 -0.55 -6.76 11.31
N ARG A 59 -1.49 -5.81 11.34
CA ARG A 59 -2.82 -6.01 11.92
C ARG A 59 -3.69 -6.99 11.11
N THR A 60 -3.61 -6.98 9.79
CA THR A 60 -4.44 -7.79 8.90
C THR A 60 -3.85 -9.20 8.66
N THR A 61 -2.53 -9.32 8.53
CA THR A 61 -1.84 -10.61 8.35
C THR A 61 -1.51 -11.30 9.68
N GLY A 62 -1.36 -10.54 10.78
CA GLY A 62 -1.16 -11.09 12.13
C GLY A 62 -2.43 -11.52 12.87
N ALA A 63 -3.59 -11.48 12.21
CA ALA A 63 -4.89 -11.92 12.77
C ALA A 63 -5.38 -13.23 12.13
N GLY A 64 -4.45 -14.13 11.79
CA GLY A 64 -4.75 -15.54 11.56
C GLY A 64 -4.30 -16.35 12.76
N ARG A 65 -5.26 -16.62 13.67
CA ARG A 65 -5.20 -17.81 14.51
C ARG A 65 -5.33 -19.05 13.64
#